data_AF-A0A9P0BEW1-F1
#
_entry.id   AF-A0A9P0BEW1-F1
#
_cell.length_a   1.000
_cell.length_b   1.000
_cell.length_c   1.000
_cell.angle_alpha   90.00
_cell.angle_beta   90.00
_cell.angle_gamma   90.00
#
_symmetry.space_group_name_H-M   'P 1'
#
loop_
_entity.id
_entity.type
_entity.pdbx_description
1 polymer ?
#
loop_
_entity_poly.entity_id
_entity_poly.type
_entity_poly.pdbx_seq_one_letter_code
_entity_poly.pdbx_strand_id
1 'polypeptide(L)'
;MIDFDVCTKTDDNDEFFEVECDKPGPLKVQRARKTFITPRLVAALDRCKISDRNSVHILVAVAEAHRVQDLVLNKSSIYRCRQRLRPERAAELKGKVLNLKESEPGILVHWEGKLLPALIGKERVFCLPVIVTCNGTEHLLGVPQLESRKGDEMASAVNQLLEEYQLSESVEALCCDTTP
;
A
#
# COMPACT_ATOMS: atom_id res chain seq x y z
N MET A 1 37.66 23.15 -2.46
CA MET A 1 36.82 23.92 -3.40
C MET A 1 35.46 23.23 -3.45
N ILE A 2 34.48 23.57 -2.65
CA ILE A 2 34.29 24.72 -1.76
C ILE A 2 33.75 24.19 -0.41
N ASP A 3 34.26 24.80 0.64
CA ASP A 3 34.04 24.47 2.04
C ASP A 3 32.63 24.82 2.54
N PHE A 4 32.26 24.08 3.58
CA PHE A 4 31.13 24.31 4.45
C PHE A 4 31.40 25.60 5.23
N ASP A 5 30.74 26.70 4.86
CA ASP A 5 30.78 27.94 5.64
C ASP A 5 29.39 28.27 6.19
N VAL A 6 29.34 28.31 7.52
CA VAL A 6 28.22 28.80 8.31
C VAL A 6 28.31 30.32 8.29
N CYS A 7 27.31 30.99 7.70
CA CYS A 7 27.06 32.39 8.01
C CYS A 7 25.57 32.62 8.21
N THR A 8 25.21 32.73 9.49
CA THR A 8 23.96 33.24 10.01
C THR A 8 23.76 34.70 9.58
N LYS A 9 22.67 35.02 8.87
CA LYS A 9 21.95 36.29 9.01
C LYS A 9 20.44 36.05 8.88
N THR A 10 19.76 36.51 9.91
CA THR A 10 18.33 36.52 10.20
C THR A 10 17.60 37.61 9.42
N ASP A 11 16.26 37.55 9.55
CA ASP A 11 15.23 38.58 9.27
C ASP A 11 14.66 38.52 7.83
N ASP A 12 13.37 38.29 7.57
CA ASP A 12 12.17 38.77 8.27
C ASP A 12 10.94 37.83 8.13
N ASN A 13 10.14 37.79 9.22
CA ASN A 13 8.68 37.58 9.26
C ASN A 13 8.07 36.25 8.78
N ASP A 14 8.19 35.22 9.61
CA ASP A 14 7.09 34.26 9.81
C ASP A 14 6.52 34.50 11.20
N GLU A 15 5.35 35.14 11.24
CA GLU A 15 4.55 35.36 12.44
C GLU A 15 4.09 33.97 12.95
N PHE A 16 4.93 33.35 13.78
CA PHE A 16 4.59 32.14 14.53
C PHE A 16 3.40 32.48 15.43
N PHE A 17 2.20 32.07 15.01
CA PHE A 17 1.05 31.99 15.90
C PHE A 17 1.36 30.96 16.99
N GLU A 18 1.90 31.42 18.12
CA GLU A 18 1.89 30.64 19.36
C GLU A 18 0.43 30.50 19.81
N VAL A 19 -0.19 29.39 19.41
CA VAL A 19 -1.44 28.95 20.04
C VAL A 19 -1.06 28.44 21.42
N GLU A 20 -1.41 29.22 22.44
CA GLU A 20 -1.27 28.85 23.84
C GLU A 20 -2.09 27.57 24.11
N CYS A 21 -1.42 26.42 24.13
CA CYS A 21 -2.05 25.15 24.45
C CYS A 21 -2.28 25.05 25.96
N ASP A 22 -3.54 25.16 26.38
CA ASP A 22 -4.00 24.80 27.73
C ASP A 22 -3.33 23.49 28.20
N LYS A 23 -2.60 23.54 29.31
CA LYS A 23 -1.96 22.35 29.90
C LYS A 23 -3.07 21.44 30.48
N PRO A 24 -3.27 20.22 29.95
CA PRO A 24 -4.30 19.34 30.49
C PRO A 24 -3.91 18.89 31.90
N GLY A 25 -4.84 19.04 32.84
CA GLY A 25 -4.73 18.42 34.17
C GLY A 25 -4.67 16.88 34.08
N PRO A 26 -4.25 16.19 35.15
CA PRO A 26 -4.07 14.74 35.11
C PRO A 26 -5.40 14.03 34.84
N LEU A 27 -5.52 13.45 33.64
CA LEU A 27 -6.71 12.72 33.21
C LEU A 27 -6.69 11.29 33.76
N LYS A 28 -7.82 10.85 34.33
CA LYS A 28 -7.98 9.47 34.81
C LYS A 28 -7.83 8.50 33.64
N VAL A 29 -6.90 7.54 33.75
CA VAL A 29 -6.67 6.52 32.71
C VAL A 29 -7.84 5.54 32.70
N GLN A 30 -8.85 5.82 31.86
CA GLN A 30 -9.89 4.85 31.53
C GLN A 30 -9.45 4.00 30.34
N ARG A 31 -9.73 2.69 30.39
CA ARG A 31 -9.45 1.80 29.26
C ARG A 31 -10.37 2.18 28.09
N ALA A 32 -9.76 2.70 27.03
CA ALA A 32 -10.46 3.04 25.79
C ALA A 32 -11.27 1.87 25.23
N ARG A 33 -12.46 2.17 24.69
CA ARG A 33 -13.44 1.16 24.25
C ARG A 33 -13.88 1.32 22.80
N LYS A 34 -13.67 2.49 22.19
CA LYS A 34 -14.19 2.80 20.86
C LYS A 34 -13.21 2.40 19.77
N THR A 35 -13.61 1.44 18.93
CA THR A 35 -12.92 1.14 17.67
C THR A 35 -13.25 2.24 16.66
N PHE A 36 -12.23 2.82 16.03
CA PHE A 36 -12.39 3.90 15.04
C PHE A 36 -11.59 3.62 13.76
N ILE A 37 -10.91 2.48 13.69
CA ILE A 37 -10.11 2.10 12.52
C ILE A 37 -11.05 1.63 11.42
N THR A 38 -11.19 2.46 10.39
CA THR A 38 -12.01 2.20 9.20
C THR A 38 -11.16 1.75 8.02
N PRO A 39 -11.75 1.09 7.00
CA PRO A 39 -11.04 0.78 5.76
C PRO A 39 -10.42 2.01 5.10
N ARG A 40 -11.11 3.16 5.16
CA ARG A 40 -10.63 4.44 4.62
C ARG A 40 -9.40 4.94 5.36
N LEU A 41 -9.39 4.87 6.69
CA LEU A 41 -8.21 5.25 7.49
C LEU A 41 -7.02 4.35 7.14
N VAL A 42 -7.21 3.03 7.10
CA VAL A 42 -6.14 2.09 6.74
C VAL A 42 -5.60 2.37 5.34
N ALA A 43 -6.48 2.60 4.36
CA ALA A 43 -6.09 2.96 3.01
C ALA A 43 -5.26 4.25 2.95
N ALA A 44 -5.60 5.26 3.77
CA ALA A 44 -4.83 6.50 3.86
C ALA A 44 -3.44 6.25 4.46
N LEU A 45 -3.35 5.52 5.57
CA LEU A 45 -2.07 5.19 6.20
C LEU A 45 -1.17 4.36 5.28
N ASP A 46 -1.73 3.43 4.51
CA ASP A 46 -0.99 2.60 3.56
C ASP A 46 -0.48 3.41 2.36
N ARG A 47 -1.30 4.31 1.78
CA ARG A 47 -0.87 5.22 0.70
C ARG A 47 0.26 6.15 1.13
N CYS A 48 0.19 6.64 2.36
CA CYS A 48 1.23 7.50 2.93
C CYS A 48 2.44 6.71 3.48
N LYS A 49 2.48 5.38 3.29
CA LYS A 49 3.56 4.48 3.75
C LYS A 49 3.85 4.61 5.26
N ILE A 50 2.82 4.85 6.06
CA ILE A 50 2.95 5.06 7.51
C ILE A 50 3.00 3.71 8.23
N SER A 51 4.06 3.51 9.01
CA SER A 51 4.20 2.31 9.86
C SER A 51 3.16 2.27 10.97
N ASP A 52 2.88 1.11 11.56
CA ASP A 52 1.93 1.02 12.69
C ASP A 52 2.36 1.90 13.87
N ARG A 53 3.67 2.02 14.11
CA ARG A 53 4.24 2.86 15.17
C ARG A 53 3.96 4.34 14.89
N ASN A 54 4.28 4.81 13.69
CA ASN A 54 4.06 6.21 13.31
C ASN A 54 2.56 6.52 13.25
N SER A 55 1.73 5.56 12.88
CA SER A 55 0.27 5.70 12.89
C SER A 55 -0.24 5.98 14.30
N VAL A 56 0.28 5.28 15.33
CA VAL A 56 -0.10 5.57 16.73
C VAL A 56 0.25 7.01 17.08
N HIS A 57 1.48 7.47 16.81
CA HIS A 57 1.91 8.83 17.15
C HIS A 57 1.02 9.90 16.50
N ILE A 58 0.75 9.76 15.20
CA ILE A 58 -0.10 10.71 14.47
C ILE A 58 -1.52 10.69 15.04
N LEU A 59 -2.10 9.51 15.27
CA LEU A 59 -3.48 9.38 15.73
C LEU A 59 -3.68 9.85 17.18
N VAL A 60 -2.67 9.68 18.03
CA VAL A 60 -2.68 10.24 19.39
C VAL A 60 -2.68 11.76 19.34
N ALA A 61 -1.76 12.37 18.58
CA ALA A 61 -1.70 13.83 18.43
C ALA A 61 -3.01 14.42 17.88
N VAL A 62 -3.62 13.75 16.90
CA VAL A 62 -4.94 14.15 16.34
C VAL A 62 -6.05 14.02 17.39
N ALA A 63 -6.06 12.95 18.18
CA ALA A 63 -7.05 12.77 19.24
C ALA A 63 -6.93 13.84 20.33
N GLU A 64 -5.70 14.21 20.71
CA GLU A 64 -5.41 15.28 21.66
C GLU A 64 -5.88 16.64 21.12
N ALA A 65 -5.53 16.98 19.87
CA ALA A 65 -5.93 18.23 19.22
C ALA A 65 -7.45 18.41 19.14
N HIS A 66 -8.18 17.32 18.91
CA HIS A 66 -9.65 17.33 18.85
C HIS A 66 -10.34 16.99 20.18
N ARG A 67 -9.59 16.85 21.28
CA ARG A 67 -10.09 16.48 22.63
C ARG A 67 -10.96 15.21 22.63
N VAL A 68 -10.68 14.28 21.71
CA VAL A 68 -11.42 13.01 21.60
C VAL A 68 -10.80 11.99 22.56
N GLN A 69 -11.64 11.44 23.44
CA GLN A 69 -11.23 10.43 24.42
C GLN A 69 -11.74 9.03 24.02
N ASP A 70 -11.30 8.00 24.74
CA ASP A 70 -11.77 6.61 24.64
C ASP A 70 -11.55 5.88 23.29
N LEU A 71 -10.61 6.35 22.47
CA LEU A 71 -10.20 5.67 21.23
C LEU A 71 -9.20 4.53 21.50
N VAL A 72 -9.42 3.36 20.89
CA VAL A 72 -8.47 2.24 20.97
C VAL A 72 -7.24 2.54 20.11
N LEU A 73 -6.27 3.26 20.70
CA LEU A 73 -5.03 3.71 20.08
C LEU A 73 -3.83 2.90 20.60
N ASN A 74 -3.65 1.70 20.06
CA ASN A 74 -2.44 0.93 20.34
C ASN A 74 -1.95 0.23 19.07
N LYS A 75 -0.63 0.01 19.02
CA LYS A 75 0.06 -0.58 17.87
C LYS A 75 -0.54 -1.92 17.46
N SER A 76 -0.86 -2.79 18.43
CA SER A 76 -1.38 -4.13 18.14
C SER A 76 -2.78 -4.11 17.55
N SER A 77 -3.64 -3.15 17.94
CA SER A 77 -4.98 -2.98 17.37
C SER A 77 -4.92 -2.46 15.94
N ILE A 78 -4.02 -1.51 15.66
CA ILE A 78 -3.77 -1.02 14.29
C ILE A 78 -3.24 -2.14 13.40
N TYR A 79 -2.24 -2.88 13.90
CA TYR A 79 -1.69 -4.04 13.19
C TYR A 79 -2.77 -5.07 12.86
N ARG A 80 -3.57 -5.50 13.85
CA ARG A 80 -4.65 -6.48 13.65
C ARG A 80 -5.71 -5.97 12.66
N CYS A 81 -6.10 -4.70 12.75
CA CYS A 81 -7.07 -4.13 11.81
C CYS A 81 -6.50 -4.11 10.38
N ARG A 82 -5.23 -3.76 10.19
CA ARG A 82 -4.56 -3.82 8.89
C ARG A 82 -4.50 -5.24 8.34
N GLN A 83 -4.14 -6.22 9.16
CA GLN A 83 -4.12 -7.64 8.78
C GLN A 83 -5.50 -8.16 8.35
N ARG A 84 -6.58 -7.65 8.94
CA ARG A 84 -7.94 -8.00 8.54
C ARG A 84 -8.40 -7.27 7.27
N LEU A 85 -8.17 -5.96 7.19
CA LEU A 85 -8.71 -5.11 6.12
C LEU A 85 -7.97 -5.23 4.78
N ARG A 86 -6.66 -5.53 4.79
CA ARG A 86 -5.88 -5.71 3.56
C ARG A 86 -6.36 -6.89 2.71
N PRO A 87 -6.56 -8.11 3.24
CA PRO A 87 -7.09 -9.21 2.45
C PRO A 87 -8.53 -8.99 2.01
N GLU A 88 -9.39 -8.40 2.85
CA GLU A 88 -10.76 -8.01 2.46
C GLU A 88 -10.74 -7.09 1.23
N ARG A 89 -9.86 -6.08 1.23
CA ARG A 89 -9.68 -5.16 0.10
C ARG A 89 -9.10 -5.86 -1.14
N ALA A 90 -8.16 -6.79 -0.97
CA ALA A 90 -7.62 -7.57 -2.07
C ALA A 90 -8.70 -8.45 -2.72
N ALA A 91 -9.55 -9.09 -1.93
CA ALA A 91 -10.70 -9.86 -2.42
C ALA A 91 -11.71 -8.98 -3.16
N GLU A 92 -12.00 -7.77 -2.65
CA GLU A 92 -12.86 -6.80 -3.33
C GLU A 92 -12.29 -6.39 -4.70
N LEU A 93 -10.97 -6.13 -4.78
CA LEU A 93 -10.29 -5.82 -6.04
C LEU A 93 -10.32 -7.01 -7.01
N LYS A 94 -10.10 -8.24 -6.51
CA LYS A 94 -10.22 -9.45 -7.31
C LYS A 94 -11.63 -9.61 -7.90
N GLY A 95 -12.68 -9.36 -7.11
CA GLY A 95 -14.06 -9.37 -7.60
C GLY A 95 -14.31 -8.36 -8.73
N LYS A 96 -13.73 -7.16 -8.64
CA LYS A 96 -13.83 -6.15 -9.70
C LYS A 96 -13.18 -6.61 -11.01
N VAL A 97 -12.06 -7.33 -10.93
CA VAL A 97 -11.38 -7.89 -12.09
C VAL A 97 -12.20 -9.02 -12.71
N LEU A 98 -12.81 -9.89 -11.90
CA LEU A 98 -13.66 -10.99 -12.39
C LEU A 98 -14.90 -10.49 -13.16
N ASN A 99 -15.48 -9.37 -12.71
CA ASN A 99 -16.62 -8.76 -13.37
C ASN A 99 -16.28 -8.18 -14.76
N LEU A 100 -14.99 -8.00 -15.10
CA LEU A 100 -14.57 -7.54 -16.44
C LEU A 100 -14.98 -8.51 -17.55
N LYS A 101 -15.13 -9.80 -17.24
CA LYS A 101 -15.49 -10.84 -18.21
C LYS A 101 -16.89 -10.65 -18.80
N GLU A 102 -17.77 -9.92 -18.11
CA GLU A 102 -19.18 -9.82 -18.48
C GLU A 102 -19.46 -8.74 -19.55
N SER A 103 -18.48 -7.88 -19.90
CA SER A 103 -18.74 -6.67 -20.69
C SER A 103 -18.00 -6.53 -22.05
N GLU A 104 -17.50 -7.62 -22.66
CA GLU A 104 -16.83 -7.75 -24.00
C GLU A 104 -15.35 -8.22 -23.97
N PRO A 105 -14.88 -8.96 -25.01
CA PRO A 105 -14.16 -10.23 -24.79
C PRO A 105 -12.64 -10.18 -25.02
N GLY A 106 -12.01 -9.02 -24.92
CA GLY A 106 -10.58 -8.88 -25.19
C GLY A 106 -9.78 -8.45 -23.98
N ILE A 107 -8.96 -9.36 -23.43
CA ILE A 107 -7.97 -9.03 -22.42
C ILE A 107 -6.56 -9.07 -23.03
N LEU A 108 -5.84 -7.96 -22.90
CA LEU A 108 -4.40 -7.88 -23.13
C LEU A 108 -3.67 -8.19 -21.82
N VAL A 109 -2.85 -9.24 -21.81
CA VAL A 109 -1.99 -9.57 -20.68
C VAL A 109 -0.59 -9.02 -20.95
N HIS A 110 -0.05 -8.27 -20.00
CA HIS A 110 1.31 -7.74 -20.05
C HIS A 110 2.10 -8.18 -18.82
N TRP A 111 3.36 -8.59 -19.02
CA TRP A 111 4.28 -8.87 -17.92
C TRP A 111 5.71 -8.40 -18.22
N GLU A 112 6.35 -7.85 -17.20
CA GLU A 112 7.75 -7.40 -17.23
C GLU A 112 8.45 -7.85 -15.95
N GLY A 113 9.53 -8.62 -16.09
CA GLY A 113 10.29 -9.14 -14.95
C GLY A 113 11.20 -8.08 -14.32
N LYS A 114 11.19 -7.98 -12.98
CA LYS A 114 12.00 -6.99 -12.24
C LYS A 114 12.69 -7.60 -11.02
N LEU A 115 13.97 -7.27 -10.83
CA LEU A 115 14.67 -7.56 -9.57
C LEU A 115 14.32 -6.51 -8.50
N LEU A 116 13.72 -6.97 -7.41
CA LEU A 116 13.38 -6.14 -6.26
C LEU A 116 14.16 -6.59 -5.02
N PRO A 117 14.44 -5.70 -4.06
CA PRO A 117 14.95 -6.11 -2.75
C PRO A 117 13.96 -7.06 -2.05
N ALA A 118 14.47 -8.12 -1.45
CA ALA A 118 13.66 -8.99 -0.61
C ALA A 118 13.08 -8.22 0.59
N LEU A 119 11.92 -8.66 1.08
CA LEU A 119 11.31 -8.10 2.30
C LEU A 119 12.17 -8.36 3.55
N ILE A 120 12.95 -9.44 3.54
CA ILE A 120 13.83 -9.87 4.62
C ILE A 120 15.20 -10.20 4.01
N GLY A 121 16.27 -9.71 4.64
CA GLY A 121 17.64 -9.95 4.19
C GLY A 121 18.16 -8.90 3.21
N LYS A 122 19.30 -9.22 2.59
CA LYS A 122 20.01 -8.33 1.62
C LYS A 122 19.87 -8.79 0.18
N GLU A 123 19.17 -9.89 -0.04
CA GLU A 123 19.05 -10.54 -1.34
C GLU A 123 18.07 -9.79 -2.24
N ARG A 124 18.23 -10.01 -3.54
CA ARG A 124 17.27 -9.54 -4.54
C ARG A 124 16.48 -10.72 -5.05
N VAL A 125 15.18 -10.51 -5.16
CA VAL A 125 14.23 -11.49 -5.64
C VAL A 125 13.73 -11.08 -7.02
N PHE A 126 13.55 -12.05 -7.91
CA PHE A 126 12.96 -11.78 -9.20
C PHE A 126 11.44 -11.81 -9.07
N CYS A 127 10.81 -10.69 -9.38
CA CYS A 127 9.38 -10.50 -9.30
C CYS A 127 8.82 -10.29 -10.71
N LEU A 128 7.65 -10.85 -10.99
CA LEU A 128 7.00 -10.76 -12.29
C LEU A 128 5.62 -10.10 -12.12
N PRO A 129 5.53 -8.77 -12.12
CA PRO A 129 4.26 -8.06 -12.27
C PRO A 129 3.49 -8.56 -13.50
N VAL A 130 2.25 -8.97 -13.29
CA VAL A 130 1.32 -9.36 -14.36
C VAL A 130 0.13 -8.42 -14.33
N ILE A 131 -0.06 -7.70 -15.43
CA ILE A 131 -1.10 -6.69 -15.61
C ILE A 131 -2.04 -7.15 -16.71
N VAL A 132 -3.33 -6.97 -16.51
CA VAL A 132 -4.34 -7.13 -17.56
C VAL A 132 -4.94 -5.79 -17.91
N THR A 133 -5.11 -5.57 -19.20
CA THR A 133 -5.79 -4.38 -19.73
C THR A 133 -7.08 -4.83 -20.40
N CYS A 134 -8.19 -4.23 -19.98
CA CYS A 134 -9.51 -4.46 -20.55
C CYS A 134 -10.29 -3.14 -20.53
N ASN A 135 -10.97 -2.80 -21.63
CA ASN A 135 -11.78 -1.58 -21.75
C ASN A 135 -11.03 -0.30 -21.34
N GLY A 136 -9.75 -0.18 -21.73
CA GLY A 136 -8.90 0.96 -21.41
C GLY A 136 -8.50 1.08 -19.92
N THR A 137 -8.79 0.07 -19.11
CA THR A 137 -8.41 0.03 -17.69
C THR A 137 -7.38 -1.07 -17.43
N GLU A 138 -6.34 -0.72 -16.68
CA GLU A 138 -5.29 -1.65 -16.27
C GLU A 138 -5.53 -2.18 -14.86
N HIS A 139 -5.33 -3.48 -14.68
CA HIS A 139 -5.46 -4.17 -13.40
C HIS A 139 -4.24 -5.04 -13.15
N LEU A 140 -3.60 -4.87 -11.99
CA LEU A 140 -2.56 -5.77 -11.52
C LEU A 140 -3.19 -7.06 -11.00
N LEU A 141 -2.90 -8.20 -11.65
CA LEU A 141 -3.35 -9.52 -11.18
C LEU A 141 -2.49 -10.02 -10.02
N GLY A 142 -1.19 -9.77 -10.10
CA GLY A 142 -0.24 -10.27 -9.11
C GLY A 142 1.19 -9.87 -9.40
N VAL A 143 2.06 -10.15 -8.45
CA VAL A 143 3.52 -9.97 -8.55
C VAL A 143 4.20 -11.24 -8.04
N PRO A 144 4.06 -12.39 -8.74
CA PRO A 144 4.72 -13.63 -8.36
C PRO A 144 6.22 -13.43 -8.25
N GLN A 145 6.79 -14.02 -7.19
CA GLN A 145 8.23 -14.11 -7.00
C GLN A 145 8.69 -15.44 -7.60
N LEU A 146 9.69 -15.41 -8.46
CA LEU A 146 10.24 -16.59 -9.12
C LEU A 146 11.72 -16.76 -8.78
N GLU A 147 12.18 -18.01 -8.76
CA GLU A 147 13.57 -18.37 -8.48
C GLU A 147 14.47 -18.18 -9.72
N SER A 148 13.91 -18.34 -10.93
CA SER A 148 14.62 -18.12 -12.18
C SER A 148 13.94 -17.08 -13.08
N ARG A 149 14.72 -16.56 -14.05
CA ARG A 149 14.23 -15.65 -15.10
C ARG A 149 13.94 -16.37 -16.42
N LYS A 150 13.80 -17.69 -16.37
CA LYS A 150 13.56 -18.47 -17.58
C LYS A 150 12.14 -18.22 -18.10
N GLY A 151 12.00 -18.22 -19.42
CA GLY A 151 10.73 -17.93 -20.08
C GLY A 151 9.61 -18.90 -19.72
N ASP A 152 9.93 -20.18 -19.52
CA ASP A 152 8.98 -21.23 -19.13
C ASP A 152 8.43 -21.04 -17.71
N GLU A 153 9.29 -20.70 -16.73
CA GLU A 153 8.87 -20.37 -15.37
C GLU A 153 7.99 -19.12 -15.35
N MET A 154 8.35 -18.08 -16.10
CA MET A 154 7.54 -16.87 -16.22
C MET A 154 6.18 -17.15 -16.87
N ALA A 155 6.15 -17.87 -17.99
CA ALA A 155 4.92 -18.25 -18.66
C ALA A 155 4.00 -19.09 -17.76
N SER A 156 4.58 -20.02 -16.99
CA SER A 156 3.84 -20.85 -16.05
C SER A 156 3.19 -19.99 -14.95
N ALA A 157 3.92 -19.01 -14.41
CA ALA A 157 3.41 -18.10 -13.38
C ALA A 157 2.29 -17.19 -13.91
N VAL A 158 2.42 -16.68 -15.13
CA VAL A 158 1.37 -15.91 -15.80
C VAL A 158 0.12 -16.78 -16.00
N ASN A 159 0.27 -18.00 -16.52
CA ASN A 159 -0.86 -18.91 -16.75
C ASN A 159 -1.58 -19.27 -15.44
N GLN A 160 -0.84 -19.54 -14.36
CA GLN A 160 -1.43 -19.81 -13.04
C GLN A 160 -2.27 -18.63 -12.54
N LEU A 161 -1.79 -17.39 -12.70
CA LEU A 161 -2.58 -16.20 -12.33
C LEU A 161 -3.83 -16.06 -13.20
N LEU A 162 -3.73 -16.31 -14.50
CA LEU A 162 -4.89 -16.25 -15.39
C LEU A 162 -5.95 -17.29 -14.97
N GLU A 163 -5.54 -18.51 -14.64
CA GLU A 163 -6.45 -19.55 -14.14
C GLU A 163 -7.08 -19.17 -12.79
N GLU A 164 -6.29 -18.61 -11.86
CA GLU A 164 -6.76 -18.18 -10.53
C GLU A 164 -7.82 -17.06 -10.60
N TYR A 165 -7.73 -16.24 -11.65
CA TYR A 165 -8.70 -15.19 -11.97
C TYR A 165 -9.69 -15.64 -13.06
N GLN A 166 -9.67 -16.90 -13.48
CA GLN A 166 -10.53 -17.46 -14.51
C GLN A 166 -10.47 -16.70 -15.84
N LEU A 167 -9.37 -16.01 -16.17
CA LEU A 167 -9.26 -15.14 -17.35
C LEU A 167 -8.70 -15.84 -18.59
N SER A 168 -8.24 -17.09 -18.48
CA SER A 168 -7.49 -17.78 -19.55
C SER A 168 -8.21 -17.79 -20.90
N GLU A 169 -9.52 -18.02 -20.92
CA GLU A 169 -10.35 -18.06 -22.14
C GLU A 169 -10.70 -16.66 -22.70
N SER A 170 -10.33 -15.59 -21.98
CA SER A 170 -10.63 -14.20 -22.35
C SER A 170 -9.39 -13.45 -22.85
N VAL A 171 -8.25 -14.13 -22.94
CA VAL A 171 -6.99 -13.53 -23.39
C VAL A 171 -6.96 -13.49 -24.91
N GLU A 172 -6.84 -12.29 -25.48
CA GLU A 172 -6.70 -12.06 -26.92
C GLU A 172 -5.27 -11.71 -27.33
N ALA A 173 -4.52 -11.10 -26.41
CA ALA A 173 -3.16 -10.65 -26.69
C ALA A 173 -2.25 -10.82 -25.48
N LEU A 174 -0.99 -11.13 -25.76
CA LEU A 174 0.09 -11.21 -24.80
C LEU A 174 1.18 -10.21 -25.20
N CYS A 175 1.65 -9.41 -24.26
CA CYS A 175 2.75 -8.47 -24.45
C CYS A 175 3.83 -8.73 -23.40
N CYS A 176 5.03 -9.06 -23.85
CA CYS A 176 6.17 -9.29 -22.98
C CYS A 176 7.43 -8.71 -23.60
N ASP A 177 8.34 -8.28 -22.74
CA ASP A 177 9.66 -7.83 -23.18
C ASP A 177 10.49 -9.03 -23.64
N THR A 178 11.07 -8.93 -24.82
CA THR A 178 12.13 -9.81 -25.29
C THR A 178 13.45 -9.06 -25.14
N THR A 179 14.31 -9.53 -24.25
CA THR A 179 15.71 -9.09 -24.25
C THR A 179 16.44 -9.90 -25.34
N PRO A 180 17.13 -9.26 -26.31
CA PRO A 180 17.91 -9.96 -27.33
C PRO A 180 19.02 -10.86 -26.76
#